data_AF-A0A382FP31-F1
#
_entry.id   AF-A0A382FP31-F1
#
_cell.length_a   1.000
_cell.length_b   1.000
_cell.length_c   1.000
_cell.angle_alpha   90.00
_cell.angle_beta   90.00
_cell.angle_gamma   90.00
#
_symmetry.space_group_name_H-M   'P 1'
#
loop_
_entity.id
_entity.type
_entity.pdbx_description
1 polymer ?
#
loop_
_entity_poly.entity_id
_entity_poly.type
_entity_poly.pdbx_seq_one_letter_code
_entity_poly.pdbx_strand_id
1 'polypeptide(L)'
;DFKLLGNDRTKSIVEVLTNDSSALDRQALLKALKTLGSNSYKTLEEDTMVSLFQVLERDQIEGLDRSFRSAVLENLTAESISLIPTDKARFLIAEIKADNSDILTEEKSYMLLNVSPIEDLKQMNTEQVYLFSEAIKVEQMELVGGEKLEVLMGKIQAQDLNSLDKLRVHKMSSLISDSGLSSLEDSKKAIVLSKINADFIEYGTDGSPTIPSASTRTYAFGDTGMTEQQKQPGIVMAEIIKAGGFSVFPVRGE
;
A
#
# COMPACT_ATOMS: atom_id res chain seq x y z
N ASP A 1 34.56 -10.34 -23.84
CA ASP A 1 33.16 -10.76 -23.98
C ASP A 1 32.76 -11.52 -22.72
N PHE A 2 31.76 -11.04 -21.97
CA PHE A 2 31.32 -11.68 -20.72
C PHE A 2 30.71 -13.06 -20.96
N LYS A 3 30.17 -13.32 -22.16
CA LYS A 3 29.54 -14.60 -22.51
C LYS A 3 30.49 -15.79 -22.42
N LEU A 4 31.80 -15.54 -22.58
CA LEU A 4 32.84 -16.56 -22.52
C LEU A 4 33.32 -16.87 -21.09
N LEU A 5 32.91 -16.06 -20.09
CA LEU A 5 33.42 -16.17 -18.72
C LEU A 5 32.61 -17.15 -17.85
N GLY A 6 31.38 -17.48 -18.24
CA GLY A 6 30.46 -18.27 -17.43
C GLY A 6 29.86 -17.47 -16.25
N ASN A 7 28.83 -18.02 -15.61
CA ASN A 7 28.05 -17.32 -14.58
C ASN A 7 28.89 -16.93 -13.35
N ASP A 8 29.68 -17.85 -12.81
CA ASP A 8 30.43 -17.60 -11.55
C ASP A 8 31.43 -16.46 -11.68
N ARG A 9 32.19 -16.43 -12.78
CA ARG A 9 33.13 -15.34 -13.05
C ARG A 9 32.42 -14.03 -13.35
N THR A 10 31.28 -14.09 -14.06
CA THR A 10 30.47 -12.89 -14.33
C THR A 10 29.92 -12.31 -13.04
N LYS A 11 29.49 -13.16 -12.10
CA LYS A 11 29.05 -12.76 -10.76
C LYS A 11 30.16 -12.07 -9.97
N SER A 12 31.35 -12.65 -9.87
CA SER A 12 32.47 -12.01 -9.17
C SER A 12 32.84 -10.65 -9.78
N ILE A 13 32.72 -10.49 -11.10
CA ILE A 13 32.94 -9.20 -11.75
C ILE A 13 31.82 -8.20 -11.38
N VAL A 14 30.56 -8.64 -11.32
CA VAL A 14 29.45 -7.80 -10.86
C VAL A 14 29.71 -7.30 -9.44
N GLU A 15 30.14 -8.16 -8.52
CA GLU A 15 30.46 -7.78 -7.13
C GLU A 15 31.59 -6.74 -7.07
N VAL A 16 32.68 -6.95 -7.82
CA VAL A 16 33.80 -6.00 -7.88
C VAL A 16 33.38 -4.66 -8.47
N LEU A 17 32.67 -4.68 -9.61
CA LEU A 17 32.26 -3.44 -10.30
C LEU A 17 31.17 -2.69 -9.56
N THR A 18 30.34 -3.36 -8.76
CA THR A 18 29.31 -2.69 -7.94
C THR A 18 29.96 -1.85 -6.84
N ASN A 19 31.11 -2.30 -6.33
CA ASN A 19 31.89 -1.58 -5.32
C ASN A 19 32.73 -0.43 -5.89
N ASP A 20 32.91 -0.35 -7.22
CA ASP A 20 33.70 0.69 -7.91
C ASP A 20 32.78 1.64 -8.71
N SER A 21 32.50 2.81 -8.16
CA SER A 21 31.40 3.70 -8.59
C SER A 21 31.65 4.53 -9.86
N SER A 22 32.64 4.18 -10.69
CA SER A 22 32.99 4.98 -11.87
C SER A 22 31.98 4.83 -13.03
N ALA A 23 31.86 5.86 -13.88
CA ALA A 23 30.93 5.86 -15.02
C ALA A 23 31.31 4.86 -16.12
N LEU A 24 32.60 4.58 -16.31
CA LEU A 24 33.09 3.54 -17.24
C LEU A 24 32.72 2.14 -16.74
N ASP A 25 32.70 1.94 -15.43
CA ASP A 25 32.37 0.67 -14.79
C ASP A 25 30.87 0.36 -14.85
N ARG A 26 30.00 1.37 -14.87
CA ARG A 26 28.54 1.17 -15.01
C ARG A 26 28.12 0.49 -16.31
N GLN A 27 28.75 0.82 -17.45
CA GLN A 27 28.44 0.14 -18.71
C GLN A 27 28.94 -1.31 -18.73
N ALA A 28 30.11 -1.56 -18.13
CA ALA A 28 30.65 -2.91 -17.99
C ALA A 28 29.77 -3.75 -17.05
N LEU A 29 29.34 -3.16 -15.92
CA LEU A 29 28.41 -3.74 -14.96
C LEU A 29 27.09 -4.13 -15.63
N LEU A 30 26.47 -3.22 -16.38
CA LEU A 30 25.22 -3.52 -17.07
C LEU A 30 25.37 -4.65 -18.10
N LYS A 31 26.50 -4.70 -18.82
CA LYS A 31 26.80 -5.81 -19.74
C LYS A 31 27.00 -7.13 -19.01
N ALA A 32 27.68 -7.12 -17.87
CA ALA A 32 27.87 -8.31 -17.03
C ALA A 32 26.53 -8.80 -16.49
N LEU A 33 25.70 -7.92 -15.93
CA LEU A 33 24.36 -8.24 -15.44
C LEU A 33 23.48 -8.84 -16.54
N LYS A 34 23.47 -8.26 -17.75
CA LYS A 34 22.71 -8.80 -18.90
C LYS A 34 23.21 -10.15 -19.40
N THR A 35 24.40 -10.57 -18.97
CA THR A 35 24.99 -11.87 -19.34
C THR A 35 24.74 -12.94 -18.28
N LEU A 36 24.41 -12.56 -17.04
CA LEU A 36 24.01 -13.51 -16.01
C LEU A 36 22.74 -14.24 -16.41
N GLY A 37 22.72 -15.56 -16.19
CA GLY A 37 21.48 -16.32 -16.28
C GLY A 37 20.48 -15.90 -15.21
N SER A 38 19.18 -16.03 -15.48
CA SER A 38 18.09 -15.65 -14.56
C SER A 38 18.23 -16.23 -13.15
N ASN A 39 18.69 -17.48 -13.02
CA ASN A 39 18.89 -18.14 -11.73
C ASN A 39 20.12 -17.62 -10.97
N SER A 40 21.09 -17.02 -11.66
CA SER A 40 22.30 -16.49 -11.04
C SER A 40 22.02 -15.25 -10.21
N TYR A 41 21.00 -14.45 -10.57
CA TYR A 41 20.60 -13.30 -9.77
C TYR A 41 20.22 -13.70 -8.35
N LYS A 42 19.51 -14.82 -8.16
CA LYS A 42 19.09 -15.31 -6.84
C LYS A 42 20.25 -15.65 -5.91
N THR A 43 21.46 -15.79 -6.45
CA THR A 43 22.66 -16.13 -5.67
C THR A 43 23.49 -14.89 -5.32
N LEU A 44 23.16 -13.71 -5.85
CA LEU A 44 23.84 -12.47 -5.47
C LEU A 44 23.61 -12.18 -4.00
N GLU A 45 24.63 -11.64 -3.33
CA GLU A 45 24.50 -11.23 -1.94
C GLU A 45 23.56 -10.03 -1.81
N GLU A 46 22.87 -9.94 -0.68
CA GLU A 46 21.91 -8.87 -0.38
C GLU A 46 22.52 -7.48 -0.56
N ASP A 47 23.71 -7.25 0.01
CA ASP A 47 24.45 -5.98 -0.11
C ASP A 47 24.78 -5.62 -1.56
N THR A 48 25.08 -6.62 -2.39
CA THR A 48 25.31 -6.42 -3.82
C THR A 48 24.01 -6.00 -4.50
N MET A 49 22.88 -6.64 -4.20
CA MET A 49 21.59 -6.28 -4.77
C MET A 49 21.15 -4.86 -4.39
N VAL A 50 21.33 -4.46 -3.12
CA VAL A 50 21.07 -3.10 -2.65
C VAL A 50 21.93 -2.11 -3.41
N SER A 51 23.23 -2.36 -3.49
CA SER A 51 24.18 -1.49 -4.18
C SER A 51 23.88 -1.36 -5.67
N LEU A 52 23.46 -2.44 -6.34
CA LEU A 52 22.98 -2.41 -7.72
C LEU A 52 21.76 -1.49 -7.87
N PHE A 53 20.78 -1.58 -6.97
CA PHE A 53 19.63 -0.68 -6.98
C PHE A 53 20.00 0.78 -6.69
N GLN A 54 21.06 1.04 -5.93
CA GLN A 54 21.55 2.40 -5.69
C GLN A 54 22.28 2.97 -6.92
N VAL A 55 23.16 2.18 -7.55
CA VAL A 55 24.06 2.63 -8.63
C VAL A 55 23.38 2.70 -10.01
N LEU A 56 22.47 1.77 -10.32
CA LEU A 56 21.82 1.70 -11.63
C LEU A 56 20.71 2.72 -11.76
N GLU A 57 20.59 3.35 -12.93
CA GLU A 57 19.49 4.26 -13.23
C GLU A 57 18.18 3.49 -13.48
N ARG A 58 17.03 4.19 -13.41
CA ARG A 58 15.71 3.56 -13.56
C ARG A 58 15.53 2.84 -14.90
N ASP A 59 15.94 3.47 -15.99
CA ASP A 59 15.88 2.92 -17.35
C ASP A 59 16.80 1.70 -17.50
N GLN A 60 17.92 1.67 -16.78
CA GLN A 60 18.84 0.54 -16.75
C GLN A 60 18.22 -0.66 -16.02
N ILE A 61 17.58 -0.44 -14.87
CA ILE A 61 16.86 -1.48 -14.12
C ILE A 61 15.67 -2.02 -14.93
N GLU A 62 14.95 -1.14 -15.62
CA GLU A 62 13.85 -1.52 -16.50
C GLU A 62 14.34 -2.36 -17.69
N GLY A 63 15.51 -2.02 -18.23
CA GLY A 63 16.17 -2.77 -19.31
C GLY A 63 16.87 -4.07 -18.89
N LEU A 64 16.82 -4.43 -17.60
CA LEU A 64 17.25 -5.75 -17.11
C LEU A 64 16.09 -6.75 -17.12
N ASP A 65 16.45 -8.04 -17.13
CA ASP A 65 15.46 -9.12 -17.11
C ASP A 65 14.60 -9.05 -15.84
N ARG A 66 13.33 -9.43 -15.97
CA ARG A 66 12.38 -9.47 -14.83
C ARG A 66 12.92 -10.32 -13.67
N SER A 67 13.65 -11.39 -13.98
CA SER A 67 14.25 -12.27 -12.97
C SER A 67 15.23 -11.55 -12.04
N PHE A 68 15.87 -10.47 -12.51
CA PHE A 68 16.71 -9.64 -11.63
C PHE A 68 15.85 -8.98 -10.55
N ARG A 69 14.78 -8.28 -10.93
CA ARG A 69 13.89 -7.60 -9.98
C ARG A 69 13.19 -8.59 -9.04
N SER A 70 12.76 -9.74 -9.55
CA SER A 70 12.18 -10.79 -8.72
C SER A 70 13.21 -11.34 -7.72
N ALA A 71 14.45 -11.57 -8.14
CA ALA A 71 15.52 -12.01 -7.24
C ALA A 71 15.84 -10.96 -6.17
N VAL A 72 15.80 -9.67 -6.50
CA VAL A 72 15.95 -8.59 -5.52
C VAL A 72 14.80 -8.62 -4.52
N LEU A 73 13.55 -8.64 -4.99
CA LEU A 73 12.40 -8.69 -4.08
C LEU A 73 12.41 -9.92 -3.15
N GLU A 74 12.80 -11.09 -3.67
CA GLU A 74 12.93 -12.34 -2.91
C GLU A 74 13.97 -12.21 -1.78
N ASN A 75 15.17 -11.72 -2.09
CA ASN A 75 16.32 -11.79 -1.18
C ASN A 75 16.45 -10.60 -0.23
N LEU A 76 15.95 -9.42 -0.59
CA LEU A 76 16.11 -8.26 0.29
C LEU A 76 15.25 -8.40 1.55
N THR A 77 15.84 -8.09 2.70
CA THR A 77 15.11 -7.91 3.96
C THR A 77 14.36 -6.57 3.98
N ALA A 78 13.46 -6.39 4.95
CA ALA A 78 12.81 -5.11 5.18
C ALA A 78 13.83 -3.99 5.50
N GLU A 79 14.91 -4.31 6.22
CA GLU A 79 15.98 -3.35 6.51
C GLU A 79 16.67 -2.89 5.23
N SER A 80 17.02 -3.81 4.33
CA SER A 80 17.63 -3.47 3.04
C SER A 80 16.71 -2.71 2.10
N ILE A 81 15.39 -2.97 2.14
CA ILE A 81 14.43 -2.18 1.36
C ILE A 81 14.45 -0.70 1.80
N SER A 82 14.73 -0.40 3.06
CA SER A 82 14.86 0.98 3.54
C SER A 82 16.01 1.75 2.89
N LEU A 83 17.00 1.03 2.35
CA LEU A 83 18.18 1.58 1.68
C LEU A 83 18.00 1.76 0.17
N ILE A 84 16.86 1.31 -0.38
CA ILE A 84 16.55 1.47 -1.81
C ILE A 84 16.12 2.92 -2.07
N PRO A 85 16.62 3.54 -3.16
CA PRO A 85 16.11 4.84 -3.60
C PRO A 85 14.59 4.81 -3.83
N THR A 86 13.88 5.77 -3.25
CA THR A 86 12.41 5.79 -3.21
C THR A 86 11.78 5.71 -4.60
N ASP A 87 12.40 6.34 -5.60
CA ASP A 87 11.97 6.34 -7.00
C ASP A 87 12.09 4.98 -7.70
N LYS A 88 12.74 4.00 -7.06
CA LYS A 88 12.95 2.63 -7.56
C LYS A 88 12.11 1.59 -6.83
N ALA A 89 11.50 1.94 -5.70
CA ALA A 89 10.67 1.01 -4.92
C ALA A 89 9.51 0.41 -5.75
N ARG A 90 8.97 1.19 -6.69
CA ARG A 90 7.96 0.74 -7.66
C ARG A 90 8.36 -0.51 -8.44
N PHE A 91 9.64 -0.69 -8.72
CA PHE A 91 10.13 -1.85 -9.46
C PHE A 91 9.96 -3.13 -8.66
N LEU A 92 10.06 -3.06 -7.33
CA LEU A 92 9.80 -4.19 -6.45
C LEU A 92 8.30 -4.43 -6.28
N ILE A 93 7.51 -3.36 -6.10
CA ILE A 93 6.04 -3.45 -6.04
C ILE A 93 5.47 -4.12 -7.30
N ALA A 94 5.98 -3.77 -8.48
CA ALA A 94 5.55 -4.34 -9.76
C ALA A 94 5.78 -5.86 -9.86
N GLU A 95 6.68 -6.43 -9.05
CA GLU A 95 6.95 -7.87 -9.03
C GLU A 95 6.04 -8.65 -8.08
N ILE A 96 5.26 -7.97 -7.23
CA ILE A 96 4.29 -8.59 -6.31
C ILE A 96 3.06 -9.07 -7.07
N LYS A 97 2.71 -10.34 -6.86
CA LYS A 97 1.60 -11.07 -7.46
C LYS A 97 1.07 -12.13 -6.47
N ALA A 98 -0.11 -12.69 -6.72
CA ALA A 98 -0.66 -13.74 -5.87
C ALA A 98 0.20 -15.02 -5.86
N ASP A 99 0.91 -15.34 -6.95
CA ASP A 99 1.77 -16.53 -7.03
C ASP A 99 3.06 -16.41 -6.20
N ASN A 100 3.37 -15.22 -5.69
CA ASN A 100 4.55 -14.97 -4.86
C ASN A 100 4.24 -14.12 -3.62
N SER A 101 2.99 -14.15 -3.15
CA SER A 101 2.52 -13.40 -1.99
C SER A 101 3.30 -13.70 -0.71
N ASP A 102 3.84 -14.92 -0.57
CA ASP A 102 4.63 -15.33 0.60
C ASP A 102 5.92 -14.52 0.77
N ILE A 103 6.41 -13.88 -0.31
CA ILE A 103 7.55 -12.96 -0.23
C ILE A 103 7.16 -11.68 0.52
N LEU A 104 5.89 -11.31 0.48
CA LEU A 104 5.37 -10.08 1.05
C LEU A 104 5.06 -10.27 2.55
N THR A 105 6.12 -10.36 3.36
CA THR A 105 5.96 -10.38 4.83
C THR A 105 5.42 -9.05 5.34
N GLU A 106 4.93 -9.03 6.58
CA GLU A 106 4.40 -7.83 7.22
C GLU A 106 5.42 -6.67 7.20
N GLU A 107 6.67 -6.96 7.55
CA GLU A 107 7.76 -5.97 7.59
C GLU A 107 8.16 -5.49 6.20
N LYS A 108 8.21 -6.39 5.20
CA LYS A 108 8.51 -6.01 3.81
C LYS A 108 7.38 -5.16 3.22
N SER A 109 6.13 -5.52 3.51
CA SER A 109 4.94 -4.77 3.11
C SER A 109 4.99 -3.34 3.63
N TYR A 110 5.22 -3.21 4.94
CA TYR A 110 5.40 -1.92 5.58
C TYR A 110 6.53 -1.13 4.93
N MET A 111 7.72 -1.72 4.77
CA MET A 111 8.85 -0.96 4.24
C MET A 111 8.62 -0.52 2.80
N LEU A 112 8.13 -1.40 1.92
CA LEU A 112 7.82 -1.05 0.54
C LEU A 112 6.78 0.08 0.46
N LEU A 113 5.72 0.02 1.26
CA LEU A 113 4.75 1.10 1.34
C LEU A 113 5.38 2.39 1.89
N ASN A 114 6.22 2.29 2.92
CA ASN A 114 6.84 3.44 3.58
C ASN A 114 7.82 4.19 2.67
N VAL A 115 8.70 3.49 1.94
CA VAL A 115 9.68 4.12 1.04
C VAL A 115 9.08 4.57 -0.29
N SER A 116 7.98 3.96 -0.73
CA SER A 116 7.39 4.28 -2.03
C SER A 116 6.70 5.65 -2.04
N PRO A 117 6.95 6.47 -3.07
CA PRO A 117 6.17 7.68 -3.32
C PRO A 117 4.69 7.33 -3.56
N ILE A 118 3.79 8.21 -3.12
CA ILE A 118 2.34 8.05 -3.34
C ILE A 118 2.00 7.88 -4.83
N GLU A 119 2.68 8.59 -5.72
CA GLU A 119 2.46 8.48 -7.17
C GLU A 119 2.76 7.09 -7.73
N ASP A 120 3.74 6.38 -7.16
CA ASP A 120 4.04 5.00 -7.56
C ASP A 120 2.98 4.03 -6.98
N LEU A 121 2.49 4.28 -5.77
CA LEU A 121 1.41 3.50 -5.17
C LEU A 121 0.09 3.63 -5.96
N LYS A 122 -0.17 4.79 -6.55
CA LYS A 122 -1.33 4.99 -7.45
C LYS A 122 -1.28 4.09 -8.68
N GLN A 123 -0.12 3.60 -9.08
CA GLN A 123 0.05 2.69 -10.22
C GLN A 123 -0.19 1.21 -9.88
N MET A 124 -0.36 0.86 -8.60
CA MET A 124 -0.66 -0.52 -8.22
C MET A 124 -1.96 -1.00 -8.87
N ASN A 125 -2.00 -2.24 -9.30
CA ASN A 125 -3.25 -2.87 -9.70
C ASN A 125 -4.06 -3.30 -8.45
N THR A 126 -5.30 -3.74 -8.64
CA THR A 126 -6.18 -4.09 -7.52
C THR A 126 -5.68 -5.29 -6.72
N GLU A 127 -5.02 -6.26 -7.37
CA GLU A 127 -4.43 -7.44 -6.74
C GLU A 127 -3.29 -7.05 -5.79
N GLN A 128 -2.35 -6.22 -6.26
CA GLN A 128 -1.27 -5.67 -5.44
C GLN A 128 -1.82 -4.89 -4.26
N VAL A 129 -2.82 -4.04 -4.48
CA VAL A 129 -3.45 -3.27 -3.40
C VAL A 129 -4.05 -4.21 -2.35
N TYR A 130 -4.73 -5.29 -2.75
CA TYR A 130 -5.25 -6.27 -1.81
C TYR A 130 -4.12 -6.95 -1.03
N LEU A 131 -3.09 -7.46 -1.71
CA LEU A 131 -1.95 -8.12 -1.07
C LEU A 131 -1.25 -7.22 -0.04
N PHE A 132 -1.00 -5.95 -0.39
CA PHE A 132 -0.42 -4.99 0.56
C PHE A 132 -1.35 -4.67 1.72
N SER A 133 -2.66 -4.53 1.46
CA SER A 133 -3.65 -4.25 2.50
C SER A 133 -3.76 -5.42 3.49
N GLU A 134 -3.74 -6.66 2.98
CA GLU A 134 -3.78 -7.87 3.80
C GLU A 134 -2.49 -8.07 4.60
N ALA A 135 -1.33 -7.85 3.97
CA ALA A 135 -0.04 -8.17 4.57
C ALA A 135 0.46 -7.13 5.58
N ILE A 136 0.09 -5.84 5.45
CA ILE A 136 0.52 -4.85 6.45
C ILE A 136 -0.13 -5.10 7.83
N LYS A 137 0.68 -5.05 8.89
CA LYS A 137 0.20 -5.09 10.28
C LYS A 137 -0.62 -3.84 10.61
N VAL A 138 -1.68 -4.03 11.40
CA VAL A 138 -2.55 -2.95 11.86
C VAL A 138 -1.76 -1.86 12.60
N GLU A 139 -0.78 -2.26 13.40
CA GLU A 139 0.08 -1.35 14.18
C GLU A 139 1.00 -0.49 13.30
N GLN A 140 1.31 -0.96 12.08
CA GLN A 140 2.18 -0.26 11.14
C GLN A 140 1.42 0.74 10.25
N MET A 141 0.08 0.67 10.19
CA MET A 141 -0.72 1.53 9.32
C MET A 141 -0.55 3.01 9.64
N GLU A 142 -0.38 3.35 10.92
CA GLU A 142 -0.15 4.73 11.35
C GLU A 142 1.19 5.28 10.85
N LEU A 143 2.21 4.41 10.78
CA LEU A 143 3.52 4.76 10.25
C LEU A 143 3.52 4.87 8.72
N VAL A 144 2.67 4.11 8.02
CA VAL A 144 2.47 4.26 6.56
C VAL A 144 1.80 5.58 6.20
N GLY A 145 0.91 6.06 7.04
CA GLY A 145 0.27 7.36 6.91
C GLY A 145 -1.01 7.35 6.07
N GLY A 146 -1.91 8.28 6.40
CA GLY A 146 -3.26 8.36 5.86
C GLY A 146 -3.34 8.46 4.34
N GLU A 147 -2.51 9.28 3.70
CA GLU A 147 -2.57 9.46 2.23
C GLU A 147 -2.30 8.15 1.47
N LYS A 148 -1.37 7.32 1.96
CA LYS A 148 -1.06 6.02 1.33
C LYS A 148 -2.18 5.01 1.60
N LEU A 149 -2.73 5.00 2.80
CA LEU A 149 -3.90 4.18 3.13
C LEU A 149 -5.13 4.59 2.31
N GLU A 150 -5.27 5.88 1.98
CA GLU A 150 -6.34 6.38 1.11
C GLU A 150 -6.19 5.84 -0.31
N VAL A 151 -4.96 5.78 -0.84
CA VAL A 151 -4.69 5.10 -2.13
C VAL A 151 -5.08 3.62 -2.07
N LEU A 152 -4.71 2.91 -1.00
CA LEU A 152 -5.06 1.50 -0.84
C LEU A 152 -6.59 1.30 -0.78
N MET A 153 -7.28 2.06 0.07
CA MET A 153 -8.74 1.92 0.26
C MET A 153 -9.55 2.42 -0.94
N GLY A 154 -9.03 3.43 -1.65
CA GLY A 154 -9.61 3.91 -2.89
C GLY A 154 -9.53 2.87 -4.00
N LYS A 155 -8.43 2.11 -4.09
CA LYS A 155 -8.18 1.18 -5.20
C LYS A 155 -8.55 -0.28 -4.93
N ILE A 156 -8.63 -0.71 -3.67
CA ILE A 156 -9.05 -2.08 -3.33
C ILE A 156 -10.45 -2.34 -3.89
N GLN A 157 -10.73 -3.55 -4.37
CA GLN A 157 -12.10 -3.88 -4.80
C GLN A 157 -13.01 -4.03 -3.58
N ALA A 158 -14.30 -3.74 -3.72
CA ALA A 158 -15.25 -3.85 -2.61
C ALA A 158 -15.28 -5.26 -2.00
N GLN A 159 -15.25 -6.31 -2.83
CA GLN A 159 -15.21 -7.69 -2.36
C GLN A 159 -13.95 -8.03 -1.54
N ASP A 160 -12.80 -7.48 -1.94
CA ASP A 160 -11.51 -7.67 -1.29
C ASP A 160 -11.47 -6.89 0.05
N LEU A 161 -11.96 -5.65 0.05
CA LEU A 161 -12.16 -4.85 1.26
C LEU A 161 -13.08 -5.55 2.27
N ASN A 162 -14.15 -6.19 1.78
CA ASN A 162 -15.06 -6.94 2.64
C ASN A 162 -14.42 -8.22 3.20
N SER A 163 -13.40 -8.75 2.53
CA SER A 163 -12.66 -9.94 2.97
C SER A 163 -11.61 -9.60 4.03
N LEU A 164 -11.13 -8.35 4.07
CA LEU A 164 -10.29 -7.87 5.17
C LEU A 164 -11.03 -7.95 6.51
N ASP A 165 -10.28 -8.21 7.57
CA ASP A 165 -10.83 -8.25 8.92
C ASP A 165 -11.29 -6.87 9.39
N LYS A 166 -12.17 -6.88 10.39
CA LYS A 166 -12.80 -5.68 10.95
C LYS A 166 -11.78 -4.68 11.50
N LEU A 167 -10.75 -5.14 12.21
CA LEU A 167 -9.80 -4.26 12.87
C LEU A 167 -8.98 -3.48 11.84
N ARG A 168 -8.55 -4.17 10.77
CA ARG A 168 -7.86 -3.55 9.64
C ARG A 168 -8.70 -2.50 8.95
N VAL A 169 -9.93 -2.84 8.54
CA VAL A 169 -10.81 -1.88 7.87
C VAL A 169 -11.05 -0.64 8.74
N HIS A 170 -11.31 -0.85 10.04
CA HIS A 170 -11.48 0.24 11.00
C HIS A 170 -10.22 1.10 11.19
N LYS A 171 -9.03 0.48 11.33
CA LYS A 171 -7.78 1.25 11.49
C LYS A 171 -7.47 2.05 10.23
N MET A 172 -7.63 1.46 9.05
CA MET A 172 -7.45 2.20 7.79
C MET A 172 -8.45 3.36 7.69
N SER A 173 -9.75 3.13 7.95
CA SER A 173 -10.77 4.18 7.87
C SER A 173 -10.51 5.33 8.84
N SER A 174 -10.03 5.02 10.05
CA SER A 174 -9.71 6.03 11.07
C SER A 174 -8.48 6.90 10.75
N LEU A 175 -7.63 6.46 9.82
CA LEU A 175 -6.37 7.14 9.49
C LEU A 175 -6.43 7.93 8.17
N ILE A 176 -7.43 7.67 7.32
CA ILE A 176 -7.61 8.43 6.09
C ILE A 176 -8.46 9.68 6.33
N SER A 177 -8.41 10.63 5.40
CA SER A 177 -9.16 11.88 5.52
C SER A 177 -10.67 11.66 5.38
N ASP A 178 -11.49 12.52 5.99
CA ASP A 178 -12.95 12.51 5.79
C ASP A 178 -13.32 12.70 4.30
N SER A 179 -12.54 13.53 3.58
CA SER A 179 -12.65 13.68 2.13
C SER A 179 -12.33 12.38 1.39
N GLY A 180 -11.32 11.63 1.85
CA GLY A 180 -10.97 10.32 1.33
C GLY A 180 -12.10 9.32 1.51
N LEU A 181 -12.64 9.20 2.72
CA LEU A 181 -13.78 8.32 3.03
C LEU A 181 -15.02 8.68 2.21
N SER A 182 -15.34 9.97 2.11
CA SER A 182 -16.50 10.44 1.34
C SER A 182 -16.34 10.27 -0.17
N SER A 183 -15.11 10.20 -0.67
CA SER A 183 -14.81 9.92 -2.09
C SER A 183 -14.91 8.45 -2.48
N LEU A 184 -14.97 7.52 -1.51
CA LEU A 184 -15.12 6.10 -1.79
C LEU A 184 -16.45 5.81 -2.49
N GLU A 185 -16.47 4.73 -3.27
CA GLU A 185 -17.70 4.17 -3.83
C GLU A 185 -18.67 3.75 -2.72
N ASP A 186 -19.97 3.84 -2.98
CA ASP A 186 -21.01 3.57 -1.97
C ASP A 186 -20.95 2.14 -1.43
N SER A 187 -20.55 1.18 -2.27
CA SER A 187 -20.30 -0.21 -1.85
C SER A 187 -19.20 -0.31 -0.79
N LYS A 188 -18.09 0.42 -0.97
CA LYS A 188 -16.97 0.46 -0.02
C LYS A 188 -17.35 1.19 1.26
N LYS A 189 -18.08 2.31 1.15
CA LYS A 189 -18.63 3.01 2.32
C LYS A 189 -19.51 2.08 3.15
N ALA A 190 -20.43 1.35 2.52
CA ALA A 190 -21.29 0.39 3.20
C ALA A 190 -20.49 -0.71 3.92
N ILE A 191 -19.41 -1.22 3.30
CA ILE A 191 -18.52 -2.20 3.92
C ILE A 191 -17.79 -1.59 5.13
N VAL A 192 -17.22 -0.39 5.00
CA VAL A 192 -16.54 0.30 6.10
C VAL A 192 -17.51 0.47 7.27
N LEU A 193 -18.70 1.02 7.02
CA LEU A 193 -19.73 1.21 8.05
C LEU A 193 -20.15 -0.11 8.72
N SER A 194 -20.35 -1.16 7.93
CA SER A 194 -20.68 -2.49 8.44
C SER A 194 -19.57 -3.04 9.34
N LYS A 195 -18.30 -2.91 8.92
CA LYS A 195 -17.15 -3.42 9.66
C LYS A 195 -16.93 -2.62 10.95
N ILE A 196 -17.07 -1.30 10.94
CA ILE A 196 -16.88 -0.47 12.15
C ILE A 196 -18.07 -0.56 13.12
N ASN A 197 -19.16 -1.25 12.76
CA ASN A 197 -20.45 -1.25 13.47
C ASN A 197 -20.97 0.19 13.67
N ALA A 198 -20.90 1.01 12.62
CA ALA A 198 -21.58 2.29 12.60
C ALA A 198 -23.10 2.06 12.54
N ASP A 199 -23.85 2.90 13.25
CA ASP A 199 -25.30 2.87 13.24
C ASP A 199 -25.82 4.01 12.35
N PHE A 200 -26.88 3.74 11.59
CA PHE A 200 -27.47 4.75 10.72
C PHE A 200 -28.36 5.71 11.52
N ILE A 201 -28.26 7.01 11.23
CA ILE A 201 -29.16 8.03 11.76
C ILE A 201 -29.91 8.65 10.58
N GLU A 202 -31.19 8.37 10.42
CA GLU A 202 -31.98 9.08 9.42
C GLU A 202 -32.36 10.45 9.98
N TYR A 203 -32.30 11.53 9.20
CA TYR A 203 -32.85 12.81 9.66
C TYR A 203 -34.23 13.01 9.04
N GLY A 204 -35.22 13.22 9.91
CA GLY A 204 -36.56 13.62 9.51
C GLY A 204 -36.56 14.96 8.79
N THR A 205 -37.66 15.27 8.12
CA THR A 205 -37.83 16.54 7.39
C THR A 205 -37.72 17.79 8.26
N ASP A 206 -37.83 17.62 9.58
CA ASP A 206 -37.65 18.64 10.61
C ASP A 206 -36.21 18.74 11.14
N GLY A 207 -35.30 17.92 10.62
CA GLY A 207 -33.91 17.83 11.07
C GLY A 207 -33.76 17.08 12.39
N SER A 208 -34.76 16.32 12.84
CA SER A 208 -34.64 15.44 14.00
C SER A 208 -34.00 14.10 13.62
N PRO A 209 -33.08 13.56 14.44
CA PRO A 209 -32.51 12.24 14.21
C PRO A 209 -33.54 11.15 14.54
N THR A 210 -33.86 10.33 13.56
CA THR A 210 -34.62 9.08 13.64
C THR A 210 -33.65 7.91 13.68
N ILE A 211 -33.71 7.14 14.76
CA ILE A 211 -32.97 5.88 14.91
C ILE A 211 -33.81 4.78 14.25
N PRO A 212 -33.30 4.03 13.26
CA PRO A 212 -34.00 2.88 12.70
C PRO A 212 -34.27 1.85 13.81
N SER A 213 -35.50 1.33 13.86
CA SER A 213 -36.02 0.49 14.94
C SER A 213 -35.27 -0.84 15.17
N ALA A 214 -34.30 -1.16 14.33
CA ALA A 214 -33.42 -2.33 14.45
C ALA A 214 -32.10 -2.05 15.22
N SER A 215 -31.86 -0.82 15.65
CA SER A 215 -30.70 -0.53 16.51
C SER A 215 -30.86 -1.17 17.90
N THR A 216 -29.87 -1.96 18.31
CA THR A 216 -29.82 -2.65 19.61
C THR A 216 -29.02 -1.86 20.66
N ARG A 217 -28.61 -0.63 20.38
CA ARG A 217 -27.72 0.16 21.26
C ARG A 217 -28.43 1.37 21.83
N THR A 218 -28.35 1.54 23.15
CA THR A 218 -28.79 2.73 23.87
C THR A 218 -27.83 3.88 23.57
N TYR A 219 -28.28 4.91 22.85
CA TYR A 219 -27.47 6.10 22.56
C TYR A 219 -27.61 7.13 23.67
N ALA A 220 -26.47 7.66 24.14
CA ALA A 220 -26.43 8.87 24.95
C ALA A 220 -26.12 10.04 24.00
N PHE A 221 -27.11 10.89 23.73
CA PHE A 221 -26.91 12.12 22.99
C PHE A 221 -26.13 13.10 23.87
N GLY A 222 -24.83 13.22 23.63
CA GLY A 222 -24.04 14.33 24.15
C GLY A 222 -24.45 15.60 23.42
N ASP A 223 -24.65 16.69 24.15
CA ASP A 223 -24.96 18.02 23.62
C ASP A 223 -23.82 18.48 22.71
N THR A 224 -23.99 18.32 21.39
CA THR A 224 -23.01 18.74 20.39
C THR A 224 -23.21 20.21 20.07
N GLY A 225 -22.75 21.07 20.97
CA GLY A 225 -22.41 22.44 20.60
C GLY A 225 -21.40 22.38 19.46
N MET A 226 -21.75 22.97 18.31
CA MET A 226 -20.89 23.29 17.15
C MET A 226 -20.84 22.32 15.94
N THR A 227 -21.90 21.58 15.62
CA THR A 227 -22.10 21.05 14.26
C THR A 227 -23.29 21.72 13.57
N GLU A 228 -23.12 22.99 13.19
CA GLU A 228 -23.98 23.68 12.21
C GLU A 228 -23.68 23.23 10.76
N GLN A 229 -23.37 21.95 10.54
CA GLN A 229 -23.32 21.40 9.18
C GLN A 229 -24.72 20.92 8.78
N GLN A 230 -25.45 21.86 8.19
CA GLN A 230 -26.58 21.67 7.28
C GLN A 230 -27.60 20.60 7.67
N LYS A 231 -28.66 21.06 8.35
CA LYS A 231 -29.99 20.42 8.43
C LYS A 231 -30.61 20.30 7.02
N GLN A 232 -30.05 19.46 6.15
CA GLN A 232 -30.71 19.09 4.90
C GLN A 232 -31.58 17.85 5.15
N PRO A 233 -32.85 17.86 4.73
CA PRO A 233 -33.71 16.68 4.84
C PRO A 233 -33.14 15.54 3.97
N GLY A 234 -32.89 14.37 4.58
CA GLY A 234 -32.27 13.23 3.93
C GLY A 234 -31.66 12.22 4.92
N ILE A 235 -31.27 11.05 4.42
CA ILE A 235 -30.52 10.06 5.22
C ILE A 235 -29.09 10.58 5.39
N VAL A 236 -28.61 10.69 6.62
CA VAL A 236 -27.25 11.15 6.92
C VAL A 236 -26.53 10.04 7.68
N MET A 237 -25.44 9.51 7.12
CA MET A 237 -24.74 8.42 7.83
C MET A 237 -23.86 9.04 8.91
N ALA A 238 -24.02 8.59 10.16
CA ALA A 238 -23.23 9.07 11.29
C ALA A 238 -22.44 7.90 11.89
N GLU A 239 -21.12 8.03 11.96
CA GLU A 239 -20.34 7.13 12.80
C GLU A 239 -20.42 7.62 14.25
N ILE A 240 -20.96 6.80 15.16
CA ILE A 240 -20.87 7.02 16.60
C ILE A 240 -19.58 6.37 17.07
N ILE A 241 -18.47 7.11 17.00
CA ILE A 241 -17.19 6.65 17.52
C ILE A 241 -17.31 6.64 19.05
N LYS A 242 -16.96 5.51 19.68
CA LYS A 242 -16.92 5.30 21.14
C LYS A 242 -16.08 6.34 21.92
N ALA A 243 -15.38 7.24 21.22
CA ALA A 243 -14.53 8.30 21.75
C ALA A 243 -15.09 9.72 21.53
N GLY A 244 -16.39 9.89 21.26
CA GLY A 244 -17.07 11.19 21.39
C GLY A 244 -16.99 12.13 20.17
N GLY A 245 -16.78 11.58 18.97
CA GLY A 245 -16.87 12.33 17.71
C GLY A 245 -17.93 11.73 16.79
N PHE A 246 -18.62 12.58 16.03
CA PHE A 246 -19.51 12.20 14.93
C PHE A 246 -18.83 12.53 13.61
N SER A 247 -18.70 11.56 12.71
CA SER A 247 -18.39 11.84 11.30
C SER A 247 -19.69 11.71 10.50
N VAL A 248 -20.06 12.80 9.83
CA VAL A 248 -21.26 12.92 9.01
C VAL A 248 -20.90 12.67 7.55
N PHE A 249 -21.42 11.60 6.95
CA PHE A 249 -21.30 11.37 5.52
C PHE A 249 -22.57 11.87 4.81
N PRO A 250 -22.46 12.84 3.88
CA PRO A 250 -23.59 13.23 3.06
C PRO A 250 -23.95 12.09 2.10
N VAL A 251 -25.18 11.60 2.17
CA VAL A 251 -25.77 10.80 1.10
C VAL A 251 -26.17 11.77 0.01
N ARG A 252 -25.52 11.72 -1.17
CA ARG A 252 -26.08 12.39 -2.35
C ARG A 252 -27.37 11.65 -2.71
N GLY A 253 -28.51 12.30 -2.50
CA GLY A 253 -29.76 11.90 -3.14
C GLY A 253 -29.61 12.00 -4.66
N GLU A 254 -30.28 11.09 -5.37
CA GLU A 254 -30.44 11.12 -6.83
C GLU A 254 -30.85 12.50 -7.36
#